data_AF-A0A229T0T4-F1
#
_entry.id   AF-A0A229T0T4-F1
#
_cell.length_a   1.000
_cell.length_b   1.000
_cell.length_c   1.000
_cell.angle_alpha   90.00
_cell.angle_beta   90.00
_cell.angle_gamma   90.00
#
_symmetry.space_group_name_H-M   'P 1'
#
loop_
_entity.id
_entity.type
_entity.pdbx_description
1 polymer ?
#
loop_
_entity_poly.entity_id
_entity_poly.type
_entity_poly.pdbx_seq_one_letter_code
_entity_poly.pdbx_strand_id
1 'polypeptide(L)'
;MTSTPDAPDPAEELRKRIENSAPEDGWRHVDTAVVHRSEDVCKTATLWFVPDGGDDGRLILVANSWTPRPDHSGFDLRPGASQWTCEDAAVGELHRFLSARFGTPEPRAENDASLSAVIRKVQTGEADAGQLAQLAEALAEAPNAAGILSAHGAGQVLLDGIQAAKQRDVITALSEVVRDPAAKENEFQRILEESWWMFGGRFVDKTKRRLLAVMTQLDVPLIRADGALHVVELKRACIRDLIVPYRKFFVVGPEVNKAVGQTLNYLRELDEERNTIKQKLGIECRRAFATVVIGDPQHLGDPELREHVPETLRTYNAHLSRVEVITYADLIQGAEKALELAPSPAG
;
A
#
# COMPACT_ATOMS: atom_id res chain seq x y z
N MET A 1 -44.28 -46.98 32.67
CA MET A 1 -43.58 -46.84 31.38
C MET A 1 -42.11 -46.99 31.67
N THR A 2 -41.57 -48.17 31.41
CA THR A 2 -40.14 -48.49 31.51
C THR A 2 -39.40 -47.69 30.44
N SER A 3 -38.50 -46.79 30.86
CA SER A 3 -37.62 -46.09 29.91
C SER A 3 -36.71 -47.11 29.25
N THR A 4 -36.84 -47.23 27.94
CA THR A 4 -35.85 -47.92 27.10
C THR A 4 -34.49 -47.27 27.39
N PRO A 5 -33.43 -48.03 27.71
CA PRO A 5 -32.11 -47.44 27.89
C PRO A 5 -31.73 -46.73 26.59
N ASP A 6 -31.32 -45.46 26.69
CA ASP A 6 -30.79 -44.70 25.55
C ASP A 6 -29.73 -45.55 24.86
N ALA A 7 -29.90 -45.75 23.55
CA ALA A 7 -28.88 -46.41 22.75
C ALA A 7 -27.56 -45.64 22.91
N PRO A 8 -26.42 -46.33 23.11
CA PRO A 8 -25.14 -45.67 23.29
C PRO A 8 -24.85 -44.76 22.10
N ASP A 9 -24.28 -43.57 22.37
CA ASP A 9 -23.95 -42.62 21.30
C ASP A 9 -23.01 -43.32 20.29
N PRO A 10 -23.40 -43.45 19.01
CA PRO A 10 -22.57 -44.08 17.98
C PRO A 10 -21.14 -43.50 17.89
N ALA A 11 -20.96 -42.24 18.28
CA ALA A 11 -19.64 -41.61 18.35
C ALA A 11 -18.78 -42.12 19.52
N GLU A 12 -19.39 -42.44 20.66
CA GLU A 12 -18.70 -43.02 21.82
C GLU A 12 -18.34 -44.49 21.55
N GLU A 13 -19.21 -45.24 20.89
CA GLU A 13 -18.91 -46.59 20.42
C GLU A 13 -17.77 -46.58 19.40
N LEU A 14 -17.77 -45.64 18.46
CA LEU A 14 -16.67 -45.46 17.50
C LEU A 14 -15.34 -45.14 18.22
N ARG A 15 -15.34 -44.26 19.22
CA ARG A 15 -14.14 -43.94 20.02
C ARG A 15 -13.57 -45.19 20.70
N LYS A 16 -14.43 -45.96 21.39
CA LYS A 16 -14.03 -47.22 22.04
C LYS A 16 -13.49 -48.23 21.04
N ARG A 17 -14.00 -48.26 19.82
CA ARG A 17 -13.49 -49.14 18.77
C ARG A 17 -12.12 -48.67 18.25
N ILE A 18 -11.93 -47.37 18.05
CA ILE A 18 -10.64 -46.78 17.65
C ILE A 18 -9.57 -47.08 18.71
N GLU A 19 -9.88 -46.90 19.99
CA GLU A 19 -8.97 -47.22 21.11
C GLU A 19 -8.44 -48.65 21.07
N ASN A 20 -9.29 -49.59 20.65
CA ASN A 20 -8.98 -51.02 20.58
C ASN A 20 -8.48 -51.48 19.20
N SER A 21 -8.30 -50.57 18.23
CA SER A 21 -7.87 -50.90 16.86
C SER A 21 -6.65 -50.09 16.45
N ALA A 22 -5.53 -50.37 17.14
CA ALA A 22 -4.23 -49.82 16.78
C ALA A 22 -3.93 -50.06 15.28
N PRO A 23 -3.44 -49.05 14.54
CA PRO A 23 -3.11 -49.20 13.13
C PRO A 23 -2.02 -50.23 12.85
N GLU A 24 -1.05 -50.35 13.76
CA GLU A 24 0.07 -51.28 13.67
C GLU A 24 0.42 -51.85 15.06
N ASP A 25 1.05 -53.02 15.08
CA ASP A 25 1.48 -53.69 16.32
C ASP A 25 2.48 -52.81 17.10
N GLY A 26 2.20 -52.62 18.40
CA GLY A 26 3.04 -51.84 19.31
C GLY A 26 2.68 -50.35 19.43
N TRP A 27 1.78 -49.84 18.58
CA TRP A 27 1.24 -48.48 18.74
C TRP A 27 0.32 -48.43 19.96
N ARG A 28 0.46 -47.37 20.78
CA ARG A 28 -0.38 -47.14 21.95
C ARG A 28 -1.32 -45.97 21.71
N HIS A 29 -2.61 -46.18 21.94
CA HIS A 29 -3.59 -45.09 21.87
C HIS A 29 -3.27 -44.04 22.94
N VAL A 30 -3.35 -42.76 22.55
CA VAL A 30 -3.15 -41.63 23.48
C VAL A 30 -4.47 -40.90 23.71
N ASP A 31 -5.12 -40.43 22.63
CA ASP A 31 -6.39 -39.72 22.70
C ASP A 31 -7.09 -39.68 21.33
N THR A 32 -8.42 -39.51 21.33
CA THR A 32 -9.25 -39.38 20.11
C THR A 32 -10.26 -38.26 20.25
N ALA A 33 -10.23 -37.30 19.32
CA ALA A 33 -11.29 -36.32 19.13
C ALA A 33 -12.17 -36.64 17.92
N VAL A 34 -13.48 -36.41 18.07
CA VAL A 34 -14.42 -36.34 16.95
C VAL A 34 -14.42 -34.90 16.48
N VAL A 35 -13.90 -34.64 15.28
CA VAL A 35 -13.73 -33.27 14.76
C VAL A 35 -14.90 -32.82 13.88
N HIS A 36 -15.64 -33.77 13.31
CA HIS A 36 -16.85 -33.48 12.55
C HIS A 36 -17.81 -34.67 12.62
N ARG A 37 -19.10 -34.40 12.70
CA ARG A 37 -20.16 -35.40 12.66
C ARG A 37 -21.35 -34.87 11.88
N SER A 38 -21.79 -35.67 10.91
CA SER A 38 -23.07 -35.52 10.22
C SER A 38 -23.76 -36.89 10.12
N GLU A 39 -24.93 -36.94 9.49
CA GLU A 39 -25.63 -38.20 9.20
C GLU A 39 -24.85 -39.09 8.24
N ASP A 40 -24.01 -38.51 7.38
CA ASP A 40 -23.31 -39.20 6.28
C ASP A 40 -21.83 -39.46 6.55
N VAL A 41 -21.22 -38.74 7.49
CA VAL A 41 -19.79 -38.88 7.78
C VAL A 41 -19.45 -38.51 9.23
N CYS A 42 -18.57 -39.31 9.84
CA CYS A 42 -17.89 -38.95 11.08
C CYS A 42 -16.40 -38.81 10.79
N LYS A 43 -15.77 -37.71 11.23
CA LYS A 43 -14.33 -37.50 11.10
C LYS A 43 -13.68 -37.48 12.48
N THR A 44 -12.57 -38.19 12.63
CA THR A 44 -11.81 -38.25 13.89
C THR A 44 -10.36 -37.87 13.67
N ALA A 45 -9.75 -37.31 14.72
CA ALA A 45 -8.32 -37.10 14.84
C ALA A 45 -7.83 -37.89 16.06
N THR A 46 -6.94 -38.85 15.84
CA THR A 46 -6.45 -39.77 16.88
C THR A 46 -4.94 -39.64 17.01
N LEU A 47 -4.48 -39.49 18.24
CA LEU A 47 -3.07 -39.43 18.57
C LEU A 47 -2.60 -40.81 19.04
N TRP A 48 -1.54 -41.31 18.43
CA TRP A 48 -0.89 -42.57 18.75
C TRP A 48 0.54 -42.34 19.22
N PHE A 49 1.00 -43.12 20.19
CA PHE A 49 2.40 -43.16 20.59
C PHE A 49 3.06 -44.42 20.00
N VAL A 50 4.16 -44.22 19.28
CA VAL A 50 4.94 -45.28 18.65
C VAL A 50 6.29 -45.36 19.36
N PRO A 51 6.58 -46.45 20.09
CA PRO A 51 7.85 -46.63 20.78
C PRO A 51 8.99 -46.91 19.78
N ASP A 52 10.15 -46.28 19.98
CA ASP A 52 11.33 -46.41 19.10
C ASP A 52 12.43 -47.29 19.74
N GLY A 53 12.05 -48.28 20.56
CA GLY A 53 12.99 -49.24 21.16
C GLY A 53 13.55 -48.85 22.54
N GLY A 54 12.75 -48.19 23.38
CA GLY A 54 13.06 -47.81 24.77
C GLY A 54 11.85 -47.09 25.42
N ASP A 55 12.09 -46.23 26.41
CA ASP A 55 11.07 -45.30 26.93
C ASP A 55 10.83 -44.09 26.00
N ASP A 56 11.69 -43.93 24.98
CA ASP A 56 11.55 -42.92 23.93
C ASP A 56 10.64 -43.40 22.79
N GLY A 57 9.89 -42.47 22.21
CA GLY A 57 9.03 -42.73 21.07
C GLY A 57 8.46 -41.44 20.48
N ARG A 58 7.70 -41.59 19.41
CA ARG A 58 7.11 -40.46 18.66
C ARG A 58 5.59 -40.48 18.74
N LEU A 59 4.99 -39.31 18.68
CA LEU A 59 3.54 -39.15 18.56
C LEU A 59 3.15 -39.02 17.08
N ILE A 60 2.16 -39.80 16.64
CA ILE A 60 1.61 -39.75 15.28
C ILE A 60 0.14 -39.36 15.38
N LEU A 61 -0.23 -38.27 14.71
CA LEU A 61 -1.63 -37.87 14.52
C LEU A 61 -2.19 -38.54 13.26
N VAL A 62 -3.25 -39.33 13.41
CA VAL A 62 -3.95 -39.99 12.32
C VAL A 62 -5.36 -39.42 12.22
N ALA A 63 -5.71 -38.93 11.03
CA ALA A 63 -7.02 -38.37 10.75
C ALA A 63 -7.81 -39.31 9.83
N ASN A 64 -9.03 -39.67 10.23
CA ASN A 64 -9.88 -40.62 9.51
C ASN A 64 -11.25 -40.02 9.20
N SER A 65 -11.86 -40.50 8.12
CA SER A 65 -13.27 -40.28 7.80
C SER A 65 -13.98 -41.63 7.80
N TRP A 66 -15.10 -41.73 8.50
CA TRP A 66 -15.86 -42.95 8.71
C TRP A 66 -17.25 -42.78 8.11
N THR A 67 -17.67 -43.73 7.28
CA THR A 67 -19.01 -43.77 6.69
C THR A 67 -19.96 -44.59 7.56
N PRO A 68 -21.23 -44.19 7.71
CA PRO A 68 -22.23 -44.96 8.44
C PRO A 68 -22.39 -46.36 7.83
N ARG A 69 -22.73 -47.33 8.69
CA ARG A 69 -23.14 -48.67 8.24
C ARG A 69 -24.52 -48.60 7.59
N PRO A 70 -24.83 -49.48 6.62
CA PRO A 70 -26.14 -49.53 5.97
C PRO A 70 -27.31 -49.77 6.93
N ASP A 71 -27.05 -50.37 8.10
CA ASP A 71 -28.05 -50.65 9.13
C ASP A 71 -28.16 -49.52 10.18
N HIS A 72 -27.45 -48.41 9.99
CA HIS A 72 -27.34 -47.28 10.91
C HIS A 72 -26.90 -47.66 12.34
N SER A 73 -26.32 -48.86 12.53
CA SER A 73 -25.84 -49.34 13.83
C SER A 73 -24.50 -48.71 14.27
N GLY A 74 -23.88 -47.87 13.44
CA GLY A 74 -22.58 -47.26 13.70
C GLY A 74 -21.84 -46.88 12.43
N PHE A 75 -20.51 -46.78 12.49
CA PHE A 75 -19.65 -46.44 11.36
C PHE A 75 -18.71 -47.60 10.97
N ASP A 76 -18.37 -47.70 9.68
CA ASP A 76 -17.47 -48.72 9.16
C ASP A 76 -16.00 -48.30 9.25
N LEU A 77 -15.18 -49.20 9.79
CA LEU A 77 -13.73 -49.02 9.93
C LEU A 77 -13.01 -49.37 8.62
N ARG A 78 -13.14 -48.51 7.59
CA ARG A 78 -12.32 -48.63 6.38
C ARG A 78 -11.32 -47.48 6.31
N PRO A 79 -10.04 -47.71 6.62
CA PRO A 79 -9.01 -46.71 6.32
C PRO A 79 -8.86 -46.62 4.80
N GLY A 80 -9.04 -45.42 4.21
CA GLY A 80 -8.90 -45.34 2.76
C GLY A 80 -9.36 -44.08 2.02
N ALA A 81 -9.30 -42.90 2.63
CA ALA A 81 -9.26 -41.67 1.82
C ALA A 81 -7.83 -41.13 1.85
N SER A 82 -7.15 -41.11 0.71
CA SER A 82 -5.81 -40.52 0.54
C SER A 82 -5.78 -39.00 0.78
N GLN A 83 -6.95 -38.39 0.94
CA GLN A 83 -7.12 -36.97 1.20
C GLN A 83 -8.16 -36.81 2.32
N TRP A 84 -7.73 -36.18 3.42
CA TRP A 84 -8.59 -35.82 4.54
C TRP A 84 -8.73 -34.30 4.58
N THR A 85 -9.97 -33.80 4.56
CA THR A 85 -10.26 -32.36 4.58
C THR A 85 -11.02 -31.97 5.85
N CYS A 86 -10.79 -30.75 6.33
CA CYS A 86 -11.41 -30.17 7.51
C CYS A 86 -11.75 -28.71 7.20
N GLU A 87 -12.98 -28.30 7.48
CA GLU A 87 -13.50 -26.98 7.13
C GLU A 87 -14.25 -26.38 8.34
N ASP A 88 -14.24 -25.06 8.44
CA ASP A 88 -14.99 -24.25 9.40
C ASP A 88 -14.93 -24.74 10.86
N ALA A 89 -16.08 -25.09 11.46
CA ALA A 89 -16.19 -25.51 12.85
C ALA A 89 -15.32 -26.74 13.18
N ALA A 90 -15.06 -27.61 12.20
CA ALA A 90 -14.20 -28.77 12.39
C ALA A 90 -12.73 -28.37 12.59
N VAL A 91 -12.29 -27.25 11.99
CA VAL A 91 -10.95 -26.69 12.20
C VAL A 91 -10.80 -26.22 13.64
N GLY A 92 -11.83 -25.55 14.18
CA GLY A 92 -11.87 -25.13 15.57
C GLY A 92 -11.81 -26.29 16.56
N GLU A 93 -12.47 -27.41 16.25
CA GLU A 93 -12.47 -28.61 17.08
C GLU A 93 -11.11 -29.31 17.10
N LEU A 94 -10.49 -29.45 15.92
CA LEU A 94 -9.13 -29.98 15.80
C LEU A 94 -8.11 -29.09 16.53
N HIS A 95 -8.24 -27.77 16.39
CA HIS A 95 -7.38 -26.82 17.10
C HIS A 95 -7.51 -26.95 18.62
N ARG A 96 -8.74 -27.08 19.15
CA ARG A 96 -8.98 -27.26 20.58
C ARG A 96 -8.38 -28.56 21.10
N PHE A 97 -8.54 -29.65 20.37
CA PHE A 97 -7.96 -30.95 20.69
C PHE A 97 -6.43 -30.89 20.81
N LEU A 98 -5.76 -30.31 19.81
CA LEU A 98 -4.31 -30.17 19.83
C LEU A 98 -3.84 -29.21 20.93
N SER A 99 -4.54 -28.09 21.11
CA SER A 99 -4.20 -27.08 22.11
C SER A 99 -4.36 -27.60 23.55
N ALA A 100 -5.37 -28.43 23.82
CA ALA A 100 -5.56 -29.04 25.13
C ALA A 100 -4.41 -29.98 25.50
N ARG A 101 -3.77 -30.62 24.51
CA ARG A 101 -2.72 -31.62 24.73
C ARG A 101 -1.31 -31.05 24.76
N PHE A 102 -1.03 -30.07 23.89
CA PHE A 102 0.30 -29.51 23.68
C PHE A 102 0.43 -28.05 24.18
N GLY A 103 -0.63 -27.51 24.78
CA GLY A 103 -0.78 -26.08 25.02
C GLY A 103 -1.22 -25.34 23.76
N THR A 104 -1.80 -24.15 23.90
CA THR A 104 -1.85 -23.21 22.77
C THR A 104 -0.41 -22.93 22.36
N PRO A 105 -0.03 -23.07 21.08
CA PRO A 105 1.24 -22.54 20.64
C PRO A 105 1.24 -21.07 21.03
N GLU A 106 2.10 -20.69 21.97
CA GLU A 106 2.30 -19.27 22.25
C GLU A 106 2.68 -18.64 20.91
N PRO A 107 1.99 -17.56 20.48
CA PRO A 107 2.47 -16.81 19.33
C PRO A 107 3.91 -16.47 19.66
N ARG A 108 4.83 -16.93 18.81
CA ARG A 108 6.28 -16.81 19.03
C ARG A 108 6.59 -15.30 19.13
N ALA A 109 6.59 -14.79 20.35
CA ALA A 109 6.57 -13.36 20.67
C ALA A 109 7.96 -12.71 20.59
N GLU A 110 8.83 -13.19 19.70
CA GLU A 110 10.20 -12.66 19.61
C GLU A 110 10.40 -11.60 18.51
N ASN A 111 9.41 -11.30 17.66
CA ASN A 111 9.58 -10.29 16.60
C ASN A 111 8.53 -9.16 16.53
N ASP A 112 7.47 -9.21 17.34
CA ASP A 112 6.40 -8.18 17.27
C ASP A 112 6.85 -6.80 17.76
N ALA A 113 7.78 -6.73 18.71
CA ALA A 113 8.34 -5.46 19.16
C ALA A 113 9.15 -4.75 18.07
N SER A 114 9.84 -5.53 17.20
CA SER A 114 10.62 -5.00 16.09
C SER A 114 9.71 -4.52 14.95
N LEU A 115 8.72 -5.34 14.57
CA LEU A 115 7.76 -4.96 13.53
C LEU A 115 6.90 -3.77 13.96
N SER A 116 6.40 -3.76 15.20
CA SER A 116 5.62 -2.65 15.76
C SER A 116 6.46 -1.37 15.89
N ALA A 117 7.74 -1.47 16.24
CA ALA A 117 8.64 -0.32 16.27
C ALA A 117 8.91 0.23 14.87
N VAL A 118 9.02 -0.63 13.84
CA VAL A 118 9.16 -0.16 12.46
C VAL A 118 7.85 0.40 11.94
N ILE A 119 6.70 -0.24 12.18
CA ILE A 119 5.37 0.30 11.85
C ILE A 119 5.20 1.68 12.50
N ARG A 120 5.61 1.84 13.77
CA ARG A 120 5.60 3.14 14.44
C ARG A 120 6.52 4.15 13.76
N LYS A 121 7.77 3.79 13.42
CA LYS A 121 8.70 4.68 12.71
C LYS A 121 8.19 5.06 11.32
N VAL A 122 7.49 4.16 10.64
CA VAL A 122 6.79 4.42 9.37
C VAL A 122 5.67 5.43 9.59
N GLN A 123 4.80 5.20 10.59
CA GLN A 123 3.68 6.07 10.93
C GLN A 123 4.13 7.46 11.41
N THR A 124 5.27 7.56 12.10
CA THR A 124 5.84 8.84 12.56
C THR A 124 6.74 9.50 11.51
N GLY A 125 6.98 8.86 10.36
CA GLY A 125 7.82 9.41 9.29
C GLY A 125 9.31 9.48 9.60
N GLU A 126 9.79 8.73 10.59
CA GLU A 126 11.19 8.72 11.06
C GLU A 126 12.06 7.68 10.33
N ALA A 127 11.48 6.89 9.43
CA ALA A 127 12.19 5.84 8.71
C ALA A 127 12.66 6.30 7.32
N ASP A 128 13.93 6.04 7.01
CA ASP A 128 14.53 6.26 5.69
C ASP A 128 14.03 5.24 4.66
N ALA A 129 13.91 5.65 3.39
CA ALA A 129 13.39 4.79 2.32
C ALA A 129 14.23 3.53 2.10
N GLY A 130 15.55 3.61 2.30
CA GLY A 130 16.46 2.47 2.17
C GLY A 130 16.27 1.45 3.29
N GLN A 131 16.07 1.91 4.53
CA GLN A 131 15.80 1.04 5.68
C GLN A 131 14.45 0.30 5.54
N LEU A 132 13.43 0.98 5.02
CA LEU A 132 12.12 0.37 4.78
C LEU A 132 12.15 -0.63 3.62
N ALA A 133 12.91 -0.34 2.56
CA ALA A 133 13.10 -1.28 1.45
C ALA A 133 13.81 -2.57 1.89
N GLN A 134 14.88 -2.45 2.69
CA GLN A 134 15.58 -3.61 3.25
C GLN A 134 14.67 -4.45 4.16
N LEU A 135 13.81 -3.80 4.95
CA LEU A 135 12.84 -4.54 5.77
C LEU A 135 11.80 -5.26 4.91
N ALA A 136 11.31 -4.62 3.84
CA ALA A 136 10.37 -5.24 2.91
C ALA A 136 10.98 -6.46 2.21
N GLU A 137 12.25 -6.37 1.82
CA GLU A 137 13.01 -7.46 1.21
C GLU A 137 13.21 -8.62 2.20
N ALA A 138 13.63 -8.33 3.43
CA ALA A 138 13.77 -9.33 4.49
C ALA A 138 12.44 -10.00 4.85
N LEU A 139 11.33 -9.26 4.83
CA LEU A 139 9.98 -9.81 5.01
C LEU A 139 9.59 -10.69 3.82
N ALA A 140 9.89 -10.30 2.58
CA ALA A 140 9.54 -11.09 1.40
C ALA A 140 10.24 -12.47 1.37
N GLU A 141 11.45 -12.56 1.93
CA GLU A 141 12.21 -13.82 2.03
C GLU A 141 11.80 -14.71 3.22
N ALA A 142 11.01 -14.20 4.17
CA ALA A 142 10.62 -14.97 5.34
C ALA A 142 9.54 -16.03 5.02
N PRO A 143 9.67 -17.27 5.52
CA PRO A 143 8.63 -18.28 5.37
C PRO A 143 7.32 -17.78 5.99
N ASN A 144 6.21 -17.95 5.28
CA ASN A 144 4.85 -17.50 5.68
C ASN A 144 4.63 -15.98 5.75
N ALA A 145 5.56 -15.17 5.24
CA ALA A 145 5.42 -13.70 5.24
C ALA A 145 4.16 -13.21 4.53
N ALA A 146 3.78 -13.84 3.42
CA ALA A 146 2.53 -13.51 2.72
C ALA A 146 1.30 -13.70 3.61
N GLY A 147 1.28 -14.73 4.47
CA GLY A 147 0.21 -14.97 5.42
C GLY A 147 0.16 -13.93 6.54
N ILE A 148 1.33 -13.57 7.09
CA ILE A 148 1.45 -12.58 8.17
C ILE A 148 1.10 -11.16 7.69
N LEU A 149 1.63 -10.76 6.53
CA LEU A 149 1.36 -9.45 5.92
C LEU A 149 -0.12 -9.30 5.54
N SER A 150 -0.74 -10.38 5.05
CA SER A 150 -2.15 -10.38 4.67
C SER A 150 -3.09 -10.40 5.89
N ALA A 151 -2.72 -11.09 6.97
CA ALA A 151 -3.54 -11.17 8.19
C ALA A 151 -3.60 -9.84 8.96
N HIS A 152 -2.56 -9.03 8.88
CA HIS A 152 -2.42 -7.80 9.67
C HIS A 152 -2.50 -6.49 8.86
N GLY A 153 -2.74 -6.55 7.54
CA GLY A 153 -2.69 -5.36 6.68
C GLY A 153 -1.32 -4.66 6.61
N ALA A 154 -0.30 -5.23 7.27
CA ALA A 154 1.02 -4.64 7.46
C ALA A 154 1.79 -4.46 6.14
N GLY A 155 1.45 -5.24 5.11
CA GLY A 155 2.00 -5.04 3.77
C GLY A 155 1.63 -3.69 3.16
N GLN A 156 0.38 -3.25 3.33
CA GLN A 156 -0.07 -1.96 2.82
C GLN A 156 0.58 -0.81 3.61
N VAL A 157 0.65 -0.93 4.94
CA VAL A 157 1.33 0.04 5.81
C VAL A 157 2.80 0.24 5.42
N LEU A 158 3.51 -0.86 5.15
CA LEU A 158 4.92 -0.82 4.76
C LEU A 158 5.09 -0.18 3.37
N LEU A 159 4.24 -0.53 2.40
CA LEU A 159 4.27 0.06 1.06
C LEU A 159 3.97 1.56 1.10
N ASP A 160 2.94 1.97 1.85
CA ASP A 160 2.59 3.38 2.06
C ASP A 160 3.73 4.13 2.75
N GLY A 161 4.38 3.49 3.73
CA GLY A 161 5.57 4.02 4.39
C GLY A 161 6.75 4.24 3.46
N ILE A 162 7.08 3.25 2.63
CA ILE A 162 8.15 3.36 1.62
C ILE A 162 7.83 4.49 0.64
N GLN A 163 6.58 4.56 0.18
CA GLN A 163 6.15 5.58 -0.75
C GLN A 163 6.25 6.97 -0.12
N ALA A 164 5.77 7.15 1.11
CA ALA A 164 5.86 8.41 1.84
C ALA A 164 7.31 8.82 2.10
N ALA A 165 8.20 7.89 2.46
CA ALA A 165 9.63 8.16 2.64
C ALA A 165 10.27 8.66 1.32
N LYS A 166 10.04 7.96 0.20
CA LYS A 166 10.53 8.40 -1.11
C LYS A 166 10.01 9.79 -1.50
N GLN A 167 8.75 10.08 -1.19
CA GLN A 167 8.15 11.39 -1.45
C GLN A 167 8.78 12.49 -0.59
N ARG A 168 9.15 12.21 0.66
CA ARG A 168 9.92 13.13 1.52
C ARG A 168 11.33 13.37 1.00
N ASP A 169 12.01 12.34 0.52
CA ASP A 169 13.35 12.46 -0.08
C ASP A 169 13.31 13.40 -1.29
N VAL A 170 12.28 13.26 -2.13
CA VAL A 170 12.05 14.16 -3.27
C VAL A 170 11.81 15.59 -2.83
N ILE A 171 10.96 15.82 -1.82
CA ILE A 171 10.72 17.18 -1.28
C ILE A 171 12.05 17.77 -0.77
N THR A 172 12.86 16.96 -0.09
CA THR A 172 14.16 17.37 0.45
C THR A 172 15.11 17.77 -0.67
N ALA A 173 15.27 16.91 -1.68
CA ALA A 173 16.10 17.17 -2.85
C ALA A 173 15.64 18.44 -3.61
N LEU A 174 14.33 18.62 -3.79
CA LEU A 174 13.80 19.83 -4.40
C LEU A 174 14.13 21.06 -3.55
N SER A 175 13.92 20.99 -2.24
CA SER A 175 14.20 22.09 -1.31
C SER A 175 15.67 22.49 -1.31
N GLU A 176 16.59 21.54 -1.47
CA GLU A 176 18.03 21.81 -1.61
C GLU A 176 18.34 22.58 -2.90
N VAL A 177 17.79 22.14 -4.04
CA VAL A 177 17.99 22.85 -5.33
C VAL A 177 17.34 24.23 -5.31
N VAL A 178 16.17 24.37 -4.68
CA VAL A 178 15.50 25.67 -4.53
C VAL A 178 16.37 26.64 -3.73
N ARG A 179 17.10 26.19 -2.71
CA ARG A 179 18.00 27.06 -1.91
C ARG A 179 19.21 27.55 -2.69
N ASP A 180 19.65 26.85 -3.73
CA ASP A 180 20.82 27.26 -4.53
C ASP A 180 20.46 28.40 -5.51
N PRO A 181 21.02 29.62 -5.33
CA PRO A 181 20.77 30.73 -6.24
C PRO A 181 21.28 30.48 -7.68
N ALA A 182 22.25 29.58 -7.85
CA ALA A 182 22.82 29.22 -9.14
C ALA A 182 22.00 28.15 -9.90
N ALA A 183 21.04 27.50 -9.24
CA ALA A 183 20.23 26.45 -9.82
C ALA A 183 19.52 26.90 -11.11
N LYS A 184 19.53 26.02 -12.10
CA LYS A 184 18.93 26.22 -13.42
C LYS A 184 17.62 25.43 -13.57
N GLU A 185 16.80 25.85 -14.53
CA GLU A 185 15.50 25.22 -14.85
C GLU A 185 15.60 23.71 -15.06
N ASN A 186 16.63 23.23 -15.77
CA ASN A 186 16.86 21.80 -16.02
C ASN A 186 17.03 20.97 -14.73
N GLU A 187 17.54 21.56 -13.65
CA GLU A 187 17.73 20.84 -12.38
C GLU A 187 16.38 20.58 -11.71
N PHE A 188 15.49 21.57 -11.72
CA PHE A 188 14.11 21.43 -11.27
C PHE A 188 13.34 20.45 -12.17
N GLN A 189 13.51 20.56 -13.49
CA GLN A 189 12.88 19.65 -14.45
C GLN A 189 13.25 18.20 -14.17
N ARG A 190 14.54 17.90 -13.93
CA ARG A 190 15.01 16.54 -13.62
C ARG A 190 14.33 15.95 -12.38
N ILE A 191 14.09 16.74 -11.33
CA ILE A 191 13.44 16.27 -10.10
C ILE A 191 11.93 16.12 -10.31
N LEU A 192 11.30 17.11 -10.93
CA LEU A 192 9.85 17.20 -11.07
C LEU A 192 9.28 16.28 -12.17
N GLU A 193 10.11 15.91 -13.15
CA GLU A 193 9.79 14.92 -14.19
C GLU A 193 9.54 13.51 -13.63
N GLU A 194 9.93 13.21 -12.40
CA GLU A 194 9.60 11.93 -11.75
C GLU A 194 8.62 12.11 -10.57
N SER A 195 8.28 13.36 -10.25
CA SER A 195 7.62 13.76 -9.00
C SER A 195 6.29 14.48 -9.21
N TRP A 196 5.55 14.04 -10.22
CA TRP A 196 4.24 14.55 -10.66
C TRP A 196 3.18 14.72 -9.57
N TRP A 197 3.25 13.86 -8.56
CA TRP A 197 2.31 13.84 -7.43
C TRP A 197 2.30 15.17 -6.68
N MET A 198 3.38 15.96 -6.75
CA MET A 198 3.48 17.29 -6.14
C MET A 198 2.48 18.30 -6.74
N PHE A 199 1.97 18.06 -7.95
CA PHE A 199 0.99 18.93 -8.62
C PHE A 199 -0.48 18.50 -8.39
N GLY A 200 -0.73 17.50 -7.53
CA GLY A 200 -2.08 17.01 -7.24
C GLY A 200 -2.77 16.26 -8.40
N GLY A 201 -2.03 15.92 -9.45
CA GLY A 201 -2.52 15.16 -10.60
C GLY A 201 -2.50 13.64 -10.41
N ARG A 202 -3.34 12.90 -11.16
CA ARG A 202 -3.21 11.44 -11.35
C ARG A 202 -2.49 11.16 -12.67
N PHE A 203 -1.83 10.01 -12.76
CA PHE A 203 -0.82 9.65 -13.75
C PHE A 203 -1.25 9.74 -15.23
N VAL A 204 -0.28 10.06 -16.10
CA VAL A 204 -0.32 9.80 -17.56
C VAL A 204 0.74 8.79 -17.92
N ASP A 205 0.40 7.87 -18.81
CA ASP A 205 1.35 7.01 -19.50
C ASP A 205 2.53 7.81 -20.10
N LYS A 206 3.77 7.40 -19.76
CA LYS A 206 5.05 7.96 -20.23
C LYS A 206 5.14 8.05 -21.76
N THR A 207 4.46 7.17 -22.50
CA THR A 207 4.48 7.10 -23.97
C THR A 207 3.77 8.29 -24.61
N LYS A 208 2.60 8.67 -24.09
CA LYS A 208 1.83 9.82 -24.57
C LYS A 208 2.57 11.14 -24.28
N ARG A 209 3.32 11.16 -23.18
CA ARG A 209 4.12 12.30 -22.74
C ARG A 209 5.24 12.67 -23.73
N ARG A 210 6.00 11.69 -24.21
CA ARG A 210 7.07 11.90 -25.20
C ARG A 210 6.55 12.48 -26.50
N LEU A 211 5.37 12.04 -26.94
CA LEU A 211 4.76 12.53 -28.18
C LEU A 211 4.29 13.99 -28.07
N LEU A 212 3.77 14.41 -26.91
CA LEU A 212 3.43 15.82 -26.65
C LEU A 212 4.69 16.70 -26.54
N ALA A 213 5.72 16.23 -25.83
CA ALA A 213 6.97 16.97 -25.68
C ALA A 213 7.66 17.23 -27.03
N VAL A 214 7.53 16.31 -27.99
CA VAL A 214 8.06 16.47 -29.36
C VAL A 214 7.27 17.51 -30.18
N MET A 215 5.99 17.72 -29.89
CA MET A 215 5.14 18.65 -30.66
C MET A 215 5.30 20.10 -30.21
N THR A 216 5.47 20.35 -28.90
CA THR A 216 5.38 21.71 -28.33
C THR A 216 6.43 22.02 -27.26
N GLN A 217 7.45 21.16 -27.07
CA GLN A 217 8.54 21.33 -26.09
C GLN A 217 8.04 21.71 -24.68
N LEU A 218 7.02 20.99 -24.20
CA LEU A 218 6.46 21.19 -22.86
C LEU A 218 7.40 20.58 -21.82
N ASP A 219 7.74 21.31 -20.75
CA ASP A 219 8.63 20.81 -19.69
C ASP A 219 8.04 19.55 -19.03
N VAL A 220 6.81 19.69 -18.54
CA VAL A 220 6.19 18.73 -17.60
C VAL A 220 4.70 18.55 -17.97
N PRO A 221 4.36 17.81 -19.05
CA PRO A 221 2.96 17.55 -19.43
C PRO A 221 2.33 16.41 -18.60
N LEU A 222 1.14 16.70 -18.06
CA LEU A 222 0.30 15.91 -17.16
C LEU A 222 -1.11 15.70 -17.75
N ILE A 223 -1.87 14.72 -17.27
CA ILE A 223 -3.27 14.49 -17.60
C ILE A 223 -4.02 14.46 -16.28
N ARG A 224 -5.01 15.31 -16.13
CA ARG A 224 -5.85 15.37 -14.94
C ARG A 224 -6.78 14.16 -14.87
N ALA A 225 -7.38 13.93 -13.71
CA ALA A 225 -8.33 12.83 -13.51
C ALA A 225 -9.55 12.90 -14.46
N ASP A 226 -9.87 14.08 -15.00
CA ASP A 226 -10.93 14.29 -15.98
C ASP A 226 -10.48 14.09 -17.45
N GLY A 227 -9.24 13.67 -17.67
CA GLY A 227 -8.66 13.42 -19.00
C GLY A 227 -8.13 14.67 -19.71
N ALA A 228 -8.21 15.86 -19.10
CA ALA A 228 -7.69 17.09 -19.68
C ALA A 228 -6.16 17.22 -19.50
N LEU A 229 -5.50 17.82 -20.48
CA LEU A 229 -4.07 18.14 -20.41
C LEU A 229 -3.78 19.18 -19.32
N HIS A 230 -2.75 18.96 -18.52
CA HIS A 230 -2.20 19.92 -17.57
C HIS A 230 -0.73 20.12 -17.90
N VAL A 231 -0.33 21.35 -18.19
CA VAL A 231 1.06 21.69 -18.53
C VAL A 231 1.69 22.33 -17.30
N VAL A 232 2.92 21.96 -16.99
CA VAL A 232 3.71 22.70 -16.02
C VAL A 232 4.88 23.35 -16.74
N GLU A 233 5.02 24.65 -16.56
CA GLU A 233 6.15 25.48 -17.03
C GLU A 233 7.05 25.76 -15.82
N LEU A 234 8.33 25.44 -15.92
CA LEU A 234 9.28 25.62 -14.82
C LEU A 234 10.21 26.79 -15.10
N LYS A 235 10.35 27.68 -14.12
CA LYS A 235 11.31 28.79 -14.13
C LYS A 235 12.23 28.70 -12.93
N ARG A 236 13.30 29.51 -12.90
CA ARG A 236 14.25 29.50 -11.78
C ARG A 236 13.59 29.87 -10.45
N ALA A 237 14.08 29.29 -9.36
CA ALA A 237 13.69 29.68 -7.99
C ALA A 237 14.26 31.04 -7.58
N CYS A 238 15.49 31.38 -8.00
CA CYS A 238 16.11 32.64 -7.63
C CYS A 238 15.69 33.78 -8.56
N ILE A 239 14.66 34.53 -8.17
CA ILE A 239 14.18 35.73 -8.88
C ILE A 239 14.09 36.87 -7.88
N ARG A 240 14.99 37.84 -8.01
CA ARG A 240 15.14 38.94 -7.04
C ARG A 240 14.00 39.94 -7.08
N ASP A 241 13.33 40.05 -8.22
CA ASP A 241 12.21 40.93 -8.50
C ASP A 241 10.91 40.16 -8.73
N LEU A 242 10.73 39.03 -8.02
CA LEU A 242 9.53 38.17 -8.13
C LEU A 242 8.24 38.99 -7.99
N ILE A 243 8.26 39.94 -7.07
CA ILE A 243 7.29 41.03 -6.96
C ILE A 243 8.05 42.36 -6.91
N VAL A 244 7.40 43.43 -7.36
CA VAL A 244 7.94 44.79 -7.35
C VAL A 244 6.92 45.77 -6.75
N PRO A 245 7.36 46.77 -5.98
CA PRO A 245 6.48 47.80 -5.48
C PRO A 245 5.99 48.68 -6.63
N TYR A 246 4.67 48.91 -6.67
CA TYR A 246 4.02 49.80 -7.61
C TYR A 246 3.01 50.70 -6.88
N ARG A 247 3.44 51.94 -6.64
CA ARG A 247 2.70 52.94 -5.85
C ARG A 247 2.45 52.45 -4.42
N LYS A 248 1.21 52.05 -4.10
CA LYS A 248 0.78 51.58 -2.77
C LYS A 248 0.63 50.06 -2.68
N PHE A 249 0.86 49.34 -3.79
CA PHE A 249 0.64 47.91 -3.89
C PHE A 249 1.88 47.23 -4.45
N PHE A 250 1.87 45.90 -4.44
CA PHE A 250 2.85 45.09 -5.14
C PHE A 250 2.25 44.52 -6.43
N VAL A 251 3.08 44.36 -7.44
CA VAL A 251 2.75 43.68 -8.69
C VAL A 251 3.81 42.64 -8.99
N VAL A 252 3.48 41.66 -9.83
CA VAL A 252 4.45 40.63 -10.21
C VAL A 252 5.59 41.21 -11.06
N GLY A 253 6.76 40.59 -10.94
CA GLY A 253 7.93 40.93 -11.74
C GLY A 253 7.79 40.66 -13.24
N PRO A 254 8.73 41.17 -14.05
CA PRO A 254 8.75 40.95 -15.49
C PRO A 254 8.88 39.48 -15.87
N GLU A 255 9.68 38.69 -15.15
CA GLU A 255 9.88 37.26 -15.46
C GLU A 255 8.60 36.44 -15.24
N VAL A 256 7.75 36.82 -14.27
CA VAL A 256 6.42 36.19 -14.07
C VAL A 256 5.53 36.42 -15.28
N ASN A 257 5.40 37.67 -15.74
CA ASN A 257 4.59 37.99 -16.92
C ASN A 257 5.11 37.28 -18.18
N LYS A 258 6.44 37.22 -18.35
CA LYS A 258 7.07 36.52 -19.47
C LYS A 258 6.77 35.03 -19.45
N ALA A 259 6.89 34.37 -18.30
CA ALA A 259 6.59 32.95 -18.15
C ALA A 259 5.12 32.63 -18.44
N VAL A 260 4.20 33.49 -17.97
CA VAL A 260 2.77 33.37 -18.28
C VAL A 260 2.49 33.56 -19.76
N GLY A 261 3.10 34.57 -20.40
CA GLY A 261 2.98 34.81 -21.84
C GLY A 261 3.49 33.62 -22.67
N GLN A 262 4.63 33.05 -22.31
CA GLN A 262 5.17 31.83 -22.91
C GLN A 262 4.18 30.66 -22.76
N THR A 263 3.64 30.47 -21.57
CA THR A 263 2.66 29.41 -21.26
C THR A 263 1.37 29.55 -22.06
N LEU A 264 0.87 30.78 -22.21
CA LEU A 264 -0.32 31.08 -23.01
C LEU A 264 -0.10 30.75 -24.49
N ASN A 265 1.11 30.95 -25.01
CA ASN A 265 1.45 30.55 -26.38
C ASN A 265 1.37 29.03 -26.56
N TYR A 266 1.82 28.24 -25.59
CA TYR A 266 1.66 26.78 -25.62
C TYR A 266 0.20 26.35 -25.58
N LEU A 267 -0.61 26.96 -24.72
CA LEU A 267 -2.04 26.68 -24.66
C LEU A 267 -2.75 27.00 -25.98
N ARG A 268 -2.37 28.10 -26.64
CA ARG A 268 -2.86 28.47 -27.98
C ARG A 268 -2.50 27.40 -29.01
N GLU A 269 -1.25 26.95 -29.06
CA GLU A 269 -0.80 25.91 -29.99
C GLU A 269 -1.53 24.58 -29.75
N LEU A 270 -1.77 24.22 -28.49
CA LEU A 270 -2.58 23.04 -28.13
C LEU A 270 -4.04 23.16 -28.60
N ASP A 271 -4.62 24.36 -28.58
CA ASP A 271 -5.98 24.61 -29.08
C ASP A 271 -6.06 24.54 -30.61
N GLU A 272 -5.00 24.99 -31.29
CA GLU A 272 -4.85 24.94 -32.75
C GLU A 272 -4.69 23.48 -33.24
N GLU A 273 -3.85 22.69 -32.57
CA GLU A 273 -3.58 21.28 -32.91
C GLU A 273 -4.54 20.27 -32.25
N ARG A 274 -5.60 20.75 -31.58
CA ARG A 274 -6.49 19.91 -30.75
C ARG A 274 -7.03 18.67 -31.47
N ASN A 275 -7.36 18.79 -32.76
CA ASN A 275 -7.97 17.69 -33.52
C ASN A 275 -6.92 16.60 -33.80
N THR A 276 -5.72 17.03 -34.21
CA THR A 276 -4.55 16.18 -34.43
C THR A 276 -4.19 15.43 -33.14
N ILE A 277 -4.09 16.17 -32.03
CA ILE A 277 -3.73 15.60 -30.71
C ILE A 277 -4.79 14.61 -30.24
N LYS A 278 -6.08 14.97 -30.35
CA LYS A 278 -7.17 14.08 -29.96
C LYS A 278 -7.21 12.80 -30.80
N GLN A 279 -7.03 12.91 -32.12
CA GLN A 279 -7.07 11.76 -33.02
C GLN A 279 -5.87 10.82 -32.82
N LYS A 280 -4.67 11.38 -32.62
CA LYS A 280 -3.43 10.58 -32.49
C LYS A 280 -3.18 10.06 -31.07
N LEU A 281 -3.52 10.85 -30.04
CA LEU A 281 -3.13 10.58 -28.65
C LEU A 281 -4.33 10.31 -27.72
N GLY A 282 -5.55 10.59 -28.17
CA GLY A 282 -6.76 10.46 -27.36
C GLY A 282 -6.81 11.44 -26.18
N ILE A 283 -6.13 12.59 -26.30
CA ILE A 283 -6.02 13.60 -25.23
C ILE A 283 -6.95 14.78 -25.53
N GLU A 284 -7.65 15.26 -24.51
CA GLU A 284 -8.50 16.44 -24.61
C GLU A 284 -7.73 17.71 -24.26
N CYS A 285 -7.42 18.54 -25.27
CA CYS A 285 -6.67 19.78 -25.12
C CYS A 285 -7.54 21.02 -24.94
N ARG A 286 -8.85 20.99 -25.25
CA ARG A 286 -9.73 22.17 -25.08
C ARG A 286 -9.83 22.66 -23.64
N ARG A 287 -9.68 21.74 -22.70
CA ARG A 287 -9.67 22.00 -21.26
C ARG A 287 -8.26 22.09 -20.70
N ALA A 288 -7.26 22.24 -21.57
CA ALA A 288 -5.87 22.28 -21.12
C ALA A 288 -5.67 23.43 -20.14
N PHE A 289 -5.04 23.11 -19.02
CA PHE A 289 -4.70 24.05 -17.95
C PHE A 289 -3.18 24.09 -17.79
N ALA A 290 -2.63 25.19 -17.29
CA ALA A 290 -1.20 25.27 -17.04
C ALA A 290 -0.88 25.81 -15.65
N THR A 291 0.21 25.32 -15.07
CA THR A 291 0.80 25.85 -13.84
C THR A 291 2.20 26.35 -14.16
N VAL A 292 2.48 27.60 -13.86
CA VAL A 292 3.82 28.19 -13.89
C VAL A 292 4.39 28.09 -12.49
N VAL A 293 5.49 27.36 -12.33
CA VAL A 293 6.25 27.31 -11.07
C VAL A 293 7.43 28.26 -11.21
N ILE A 294 7.45 29.33 -10.44
CA ILE A 294 8.43 30.40 -10.61
C ILE A 294 8.76 31.09 -9.30
N GLY A 295 10.07 31.27 -9.06
CA GLY A 295 10.55 32.01 -7.90
C GLY A 295 10.33 31.29 -6.57
N ASP A 296 11.06 31.74 -5.57
CA ASP A 296 10.85 31.38 -4.18
C ASP A 296 11.04 32.62 -3.29
N PRO A 297 10.10 32.92 -2.35
CA PRO A 297 10.19 34.09 -1.50
C PRO A 297 11.52 34.20 -0.72
N GLN A 298 12.19 33.09 -0.42
CA GLN A 298 13.44 33.11 0.33
C GLN A 298 14.57 33.87 -0.38
N HIS A 299 14.50 33.99 -1.72
CA HIS A 299 15.49 34.69 -2.54
C HIS A 299 15.25 36.21 -2.62
N LEU A 300 14.17 36.70 -2.03
CA LEU A 300 13.96 38.14 -1.89
C LEU A 300 14.85 38.66 -0.77
N GLY A 301 15.62 39.71 -1.08
CA GLY A 301 16.58 40.31 -0.14
C GLY A 301 15.92 41.03 1.05
N ASP A 302 14.66 41.44 0.88
CA ASP A 302 13.87 42.13 1.90
C ASP A 302 12.84 41.17 2.50
N PRO A 303 12.89 40.87 3.82
CA PRO A 303 11.90 40.05 4.50
C PRO A 303 10.46 40.56 4.38
N GLU A 304 10.23 41.88 4.38
CA GLU A 304 8.88 42.45 4.29
C GLU A 304 8.25 42.12 2.94
N LEU A 305 9.04 42.11 1.85
CA LEU A 305 8.56 41.70 0.52
C LEU A 305 8.07 40.25 0.50
N ARG A 306 8.68 39.36 1.30
CA ARG A 306 8.31 37.93 1.33
C ARG A 306 6.88 37.73 1.78
N GLU A 307 6.44 38.50 2.78
CA GLU A 307 5.09 38.42 3.32
C GLU A 307 4.01 38.84 2.31
N HIS A 308 4.37 39.69 1.34
CA HIS A 308 3.45 40.17 0.30
C HIS A 308 3.37 39.26 -0.93
N VAL A 309 4.26 38.27 -1.09
CA VAL A 309 4.26 37.38 -2.27
C VAL A 309 2.92 36.63 -2.43
N PRO A 310 2.36 35.99 -1.38
CA PRO A 310 1.11 35.23 -1.53
C PRO A 310 -0.07 36.10 -1.97
N GLU A 311 -0.24 37.29 -1.40
CA GLU A 311 -1.33 38.21 -1.75
C GLU A 311 -1.17 38.76 -3.18
N THR A 312 0.07 39.09 -3.56
CA THR A 312 0.39 39.59 -4.90
C THR A 312 0.10 38.54 -5.97
N LEU A 313 0.57 37.31 -5.77
CA LEU A 313 0.31 36.19 -6.69
C LEU A 313 -1.16 35.79 -6.71
N ARG A 314 -1.86 35.82 -5.58
CA ARG A 314 -3.32 35.59 -5.54
C ARG A 314 -4.07 36.62 -6.38
N THR A 315 -3.71 37.90 -6.26
CA THR A 315 -4.32 38.99 -7.04
C THR A 315 -4.01 38.83 -8.53
N TYR A 316 -2.78 38.43 -8.85
CA TYR A 316 -2.38 38.15 -10.22
C TYR A 316 -3.11 36.94 -10.80
N ASN A 317 -3.21 35.83 -10.08
CA ASN A 317 -3.95 34.65 -10.53
C ASN A 317 -5.45 34.90 -10.72
N ALA A 318 -6.05 35.87 -10.01
CA ALA A 318 -7.48 36.14 -10.07
C ALA A 318 -8.01 36.53 -11.47
N HIS A 319 -7.15 36.99 -12.39
CA HIS A 319 -7.53 37.29 -13.78
C HIS A 319 -7.06 36.24 -14.80
N LEU A 320 -6.31 35.22 -14.38
CA LEU A 320 -5.84 34.15 -15.25
C LEU A 320 -6.86 33.00 -15.29
N SER A 321 -7.35 32.68 -16.48
CA SER A 321 -8.45 31.70 -16.63
C SER A 321 -7.99 30.26 -16.81
N ARG A 322 -6.81 30.04 -17.38
CA ARG A 322 -6.25 28.70 -17.71
C ARG A 322 -4.79 28.54 -17.26
N VAL A 323 -4.26 29.52 -16.55
CA VAL A 323 -2.89 29.53 -16.04
C VAL A 323 -2.95 29.85 -14.55
N GLU A 324 -2.17 29.14 -13.76
CA GLU A 324 -1.94 29.44 -12.36
C GLU A 324 -0.44 29.66 -12.13
N VAL A 325 -0.08 30.70 -11.40
CA VAL A 325 1.30 30.97 -11.00
C VAL A 325 1.46 30.59 -9.54
N ILE A 326 2.42 29.71 -9.24
CA ILE A 326 2.81 29.34 -7.89
C ILE A 326 4.32 29.49 -7.70
N THR A 327 4.76 29.67 -6.46
CA THR A 327 6.19 29.62 -6.11
C THR A 327 6.64 28.19 -5.83
N TYR A 328 7.96 27.97 -5.77
CA TYR A 328 8.50 26.70 -5.27
C TYR A 328 8.12 26.44 -3.81
N ALA A 329 8.03 27.48 -2.98
CA ALA A 329 7.53 27.37 -1.61
C ALA A 329 6.08 26.86 -1.57
N ASP A 330 5.20 27.36 -2.45
CA ASP A 330 3.81 26.88 -2.54
C ASP A 330 3.75 25.42 -2.99
N LEU A 331 4.57 25.03 -3.98
CA LEU A 331 4.65 23.65 -4.47
C LEU A 331 5.13 22.68 -3.38
N ILE A 332 6.20 23.03 -2.67
CA ILE A 332 6.76 22.24 -1.57
C ILE A 332 5.74 22.12 -0.44
N GLN A 333 5.16 23.25 0.00
CA GLN A 333 4.16 23.25 1.07
C GLN A 333 2.93 22.43 0.68
N GLY A 334 2.47 22.52 -0.57
CA GLY A 334 1.37 21.73 -1.08
C GLY A 334 1.67 20.22 -1.04
N ALA A 335 2.88 19.84 -1.43
CA ALA A 335 3.34 18.45 -1.39
C ALA A 335 3.47 17.93 0.05
N GLU A 336 4.02 18.72 0.97
CA GLU A 336 4.13 18.37 2.40
C GLU A 336 2.74 18.14 3.01
N LYS A 337 1.80 19.08 2.80
CA LYS A 337 0.42 18.94 3.27
C LYS A 337 -0.29 17.72 2.67
N ALA A 338 -0.01 17.39 1.40
CA ALA A 338 -0.57 16.19 0.78
C ALA A 338 -0.07 14.90 1.46
N LEU A 339 1.17 14.87 1.95
CA LEU A 339 1.70 13.75 2.73
C LEU A 339 1.09 13.67 4.14
N GLU A 340 0.82 14.81 4.78
CA GLU A 340 0.15 14.86 6.09
C GLU A 340 -1.31 14.40 6.03
N LEU A 341 -2.00 14.70 4.93
CA LEU A 341 -3.39 14.33 4.70
C LEU A 341 -3.58 12.91 4.14
N ALA A 342 -2.48 12.23 3.77
CA ALA A 342 -2.56 10.84 3.34
C ALA A 342 -3.10 9.98 4.51
N PRO A 343 -4.09 9.11 4.26
CA PRO A 343 -4.72 8.36 5.33
C PRO A 343 -3.67 7.52 6.06
N SER A 344 -3.50 7.79 7.36
CA SER A 344 -2.78 6.88 8.24
C SER A 344 -3.55 5.55 8.20
N PRO A 345 -2.90 4.40 7.93
CA PRO A 345 -3.59 3.13 7.83
C PRO A 345 -4.36 2.91 9.13
N ALA A 346 -5.68 2.79 8.99
CA ALA A 346 -6.59 2.58 10.11
C ALA A 346 -6.07 1.40 10.95
N GLY A 347 -5.91 1.66 12.26
CA GLY A 347 -5.45 0.67 13.23
C GLY A 347 -6.45 -0.43 13.52
#